data_AF-A0A2B8BAX1-F1
#
_entry.id   AF-A0A2B8BAX1-F1
#
_cell.length_a   1.000
_cell.length_b   1.000
_cell.length_c   1.000
_cell.angle_alpha   90.00
_cell.angle_beta   90.00
_cell.angle_gamma   90.00
#
_symmetry.space_group_name_H-M   'P 1'
#
loop_
_entity.id
_entity.type
_entity.pdbx_description
1 polymer ?
#
loop_
_entity_poly.entity_id
_entity_poly.type
_entity_poly.pdbx_seq_one_letter_code
_entity_poly.pdbx_strand_id
1 'polypeptide(L)' 'MTAPFSAIDRHSATWAAITAWAERDRAAIRAEIDNPATPHDRTQVLRGRLIAITDLLALAEERPAIAVSQETYGL' A
#
# COMPACT_ATOMS: atom_id res chain seq x y z
N MET A 1 -31.52 0.65 6.37
CA MET A 1 -30.72 1.77 5.83
C MET A 1 -29.28 1.33 5.80
N THR A 2 -28.78 0.93 4.64
CA THR A 2 -27.37 0.59 4.42
C THR A 2 -26.66 1.89 4.08
N ALA A 3 -25.72 2.34 4.91
CA ALA A 3 -24.95 3.54 4.59
C ALA A 3 -24.27 3.32 3.22
N PRO A 4 -24.34 4.27 2.27
CA PRO A 4 -23.63 4.14 1.02
C PRO A 4 -22.14 4.03 1.36
N PHE A 5 -21.49 3.00 0.84
CA PHE A 5 -20.05 2.86 0.90
C PHE A 5 -19.48 4.08 0.17
N SER A 6 -19.05 5.10 0.92
CA SER A 6 -18.40 6.27 0.33
C SER A 6 -17.14 5.76 -0.37
N ALA A 7 -17.20 5.66 -1.70
CA ALA A 7 -16.03 5.36 -2.50
C ALA A 7 -14.92 6.34 -2.08
N ILE A 8 -13.77 5.81 -1.68
CA ILE A 8 -12.63 6.65 -1.29
C ILE A 8 -12.25 7.45 -2.52
N ASP A 9 -12.47 8.76 -2.47
CA ASP A 9 -12.00 9.66 -3.51
C ASP A 9 -10.47 9.79 -3.38
N ARG A 10 -9.77 9.07 -4.24
CA ARG A 10 -8.30 9.06 -4.35
C ARG A 10 -7.71 10.40 -4.80
N HIS A 11 -8.52 11.33 -5.29
CA HIS A 11 -8.09 12.69 -5.66
C HIS A 11 -8.44 13.73 -4.58
N SER A 12 -9.03 13.29 -3.46
CA SER A 12 -9.34 14.17 -2.35
C SER A 12 -8.07 14.66 -1.63
N ALA A 13 -8.16 15.84 -1.02
CA ALA A 13 -7.11 16.37 -0.14
C ALA A 13 -6.79 15.41 1.01
N THR A 14 -7.79 14.67 1.49
CA THR A 14 -7.62 13.63 2.52
C THR A 14 -6.76 12.49 2.02
N TRP A 15 -6.99 11.98 0.80
CA TRP A 15 -6.15 10.92 0.24
C TRP A 15 -4.72 11.41 0.01
N ALA A 16 -4.54 12.64 -0.49
CA ALA A 16 -3.21 13.23 -0.62
C ALA A 16 -2.47 13.31 0.73
N ALA A 17 -3.16 13.67 1.81
CA ALA A 17 -2.58 13.71 3.16
C ALA A 17 -2.22 12.31 3.67
N ILE A 18 -3.05 11.30 3.41
CA ILE A 18 -2.77 9.90 3.75
C ILE A 18 -1.54 9.40 2.99
N THR A 19 -1.45 9.64 1.68
CA THR A 19 -0.30 9.28 0.86
C THR A 19 0.99 9.94 1.35
N ALA A 20 0.95 11.24 1.66
CA ALA A 20 2.11 11.96 2.19
C ALA A 20 2.55 11.47 3.59
N TRP A 21 1.60 11.04 4.42
CA TRP A 21 1.92 10.37 5.69
C TRP A 21 2.57 9.00 5.44
N ALA A 22 1.98 8.19 4.57
CA ALA A 22 2.43 6.83 4.27
C ALA A 22 3.85 6.82 3.67
N GLU A 23 4.17 7.73 2.74
CA GLU A 23 5.53 7.83 2.19
C GLU A 23 6.57 8.24 3.24
N ARG A 24 6.23 9.19 4.12
CA ARG A 24 7.13 9.58 5.23
C ARG A 24 7.37 8.43 6.19
N ASP A 25 6.32 7.70 6.56
CA ASP A 25 6.43 6.57 7.48
C ASP A 25 7.21 5.41 6.85
N ARG A 26 6.99 5.13 5.56
CA ARG A 26 7.76 4.15 4.78
C ARG A 26 9.25 4.47 4.77
N ALA A 27 9.61 5.73 4.53
CA ALA A 27 11.00 6.18 4.53
C ALA A 27 11.65 6.03 5.93
N ALA A 28 10.93 6.41 6.99
CA ALA A 28 11.40 6.25 8.36
C ALA A 28 11.61 4.78 8.76
N ILE A 29 10.67 3.91 8.36
CA ILE A 29 10.77 2.46 8.62
C ILE A 29 11.98 1.86 7.91
N ARG A 30 12.23 2.25 6.65
CA ARG A 30 13.42 1.78 5.90
C ARG A 30 14.71 2.20 6.59
N ALA A 31 14.82 3.47 6.97
CA ALA A 31 15.99 3.98 7.69
C ALA A 31 16.24 3.22 9.01
N GLU A 32 15.17 2.87 9.74
CA GLU A 32 15.27 2.09 10.98
C GLU A 32 15.64 0.63 10.72
N ILE A 33 15.13 0.00 9.65
CA ILE A 33 15.51 -1.37 9.28
C ILE A 33 16.99 -1.45 8.88
N ASP A 34 17.49 -0.43 8.19
CA ASP A 34 18.88 -0.36 7.72
C ASP A 34 19.87 -0.01 8.84
N ASN A 35 19.38 0.40 10.02
CA ASN A 35 20.21 0.67 11.18
C ASN A 35 20.71 -0.63 11.82
N PRO A 36 22.03 -0.88 11.87
CA PRO A 36 22.59 -2.12 12.45
C PRO A 36 22.37 -2.23 13.96
N ALA A 37 22.01 -1.13 14.64
CA ALA A 37 21.68 -1.14 16.06
C ALA A 37 20.23 -1.58 16.35
N THR A 38 19.39 -1.71 15.32
CA THR A 38 17.98 -2.08 15.50
C THR A 38 17.86 -3.57 15.82
N PRO A 39 17.21 -3.95 16.94
CA PRO A 39 17.08 -5.35 17.34
C PRO A 39 16.31 -6.19 16.32
N HIS A 40 16.66 -7.48 16.20
CA HIS A 40 16.03 -8.40 15.25
C HIS A 40 14.50 -8.43 15.34
N ASP A 41 13.94 -8.57 16.54
CA ASP A 41 12.48 -8.61 16.75
C ASP A 41 11.81 -7.32 16.29
N ARG A 42 12.46 -6.18 16.54
CA ARG A 42 12.00 -4.88 16.08
C ARG A 42 12.03 -4.80 14.55
N THR A 43 13.09 -5.30 13.91
CA THR A 43 13.19 -5.38 12.44
C THR A 43 12.05 -6.21 11.85
N GLN A 44 11.66 -7.33 12.45
CA GLN A 44 10.55 -8.16 11.95
C GLN A 44 9.21 -7.42 12.00
N VAL A 45 8.93 -6.73 13.12
CA VAL A 45 7.72 -5.89 13.25
C VAL A 45 7.71 -4.78 12.19
N LEU A 46 8.86 -4.12 11.98
CA LEU A 46 9.01 -3.06 10.99
C LEU A 46 8.81 -3.56 9.56
N ARG A 47 9.28 -4.77 9.23
CA ARG A 47 9.03 -5.41 7.93
C ARG A 47 7.54 -5.66 7.68
N GLY A 48 6.82 -6.16 8.69
CA GLY A 48 5.37 -6.33 8.59
C GLY A 48 4.65 -5.00 8.34
N ARG A 49 5.04 -3.95 9.06
CA ARG A 49 4.49 -2.59 8.86
C ARG A 49 4.84 -2.01 7.49
N LEU A 50 6.05 -2.26 6.99
CA LEU A 50 6.49 -1.83 5.67
C LEU A 50 5.63 -2.44 4.55
N ILE A 51 5.25 -3.71 4.68
CA ILE A 51 4.34 -4.38 3.74
C ILE A 51 2.99 -3.67 3.73
N ALA A 52 2.38 -3.48 4.90
CA ALA A 52 1.06 -2.84 5.01
C ALA A 52 1.02 -1.41 4.42
N ILE A 53 2.08 -0.62 4.62
CA ILE A 53 2.18 0.74 4.05
C ILE A 53 2.40 0.68 2.54
N THR A 54 3.16 -0.29 2.05
CA THR A 54 3.36 -0.49 0.61
C THR A 54 2.04 -0.86 -0.06
N ASP A 55 1.24 -1.73 0.57
CA ASP A 55 -0.09 -2.09 0.08
C ASP A 55 -1.04 -0.89 0.08
N LEU A 56 -1.01 -0.06 1.13
CA LEU A 56 -1.79 1.19 1.19
C LEU A 56 -1.44 2.13 0.03
N LEU A 57 -0.15 2.32 -0.24
CA LEU A 57 0.31 3.17 -1.34
C LEU A 57 -0.08 2.58 -2.71
N ALA A 58 -0.07 1.25 -2.85
CA ALA A 58 -0.50 0.58 -4.07
C ALA A 58 -2.00 0.73 -4.36
N LEU A 59 -2.84 1.06 -3.36
CA LEU A 59 -4.25 1.40 -3.59
C LEU A 59 -4.43 2.71 -4.36
N ALA A 60 -3.44 3.60 -4.31
CA ALA A 60 -3.46 4.86 -5.06
C ALA A 60 -3.10 4.67 -6.54
N GLU A 61 -2.40 3.58 -6.89
CA GLU A 61 -2.03 3.27 -8.26
C GLU A 61 -3.18 2.55 -8.97
N GLU A 62 -3.53 3.05 -10.16
CA GLU A 62 -4.51 2.37 -11.02
C GLU A 62 -3.87 1.06 -11.50
N ARG A 63 -4.27 -0.07 -10.91
CA ARG A 63 -3.76 -1.38 -11.31
C ARG A 63 -4.13 -1.59 -12.79
N PRO A 64 -3.17 -1.80 -13.70
CA PRO A 64 -3.50 -2.03 -15.11
C PRO A 64 -4.44 -3.22 -15.20
N ALA A 65 -5.57 -3.04 -15.86
CA ALA A 65 -6.48 -4.13 -16.16
C ALA A 65 -5.74 -5.10 -17.09
N ILE A 66 -5.23 -6.20 -16.53
CA ILE A 66 -4.69 -7.29 -17.34
C ILE A 66 -5.88 -7.87 -18.09
N ALA A 67 -5.97 -7.57 -19.39
CA ALA A 67 -6.93 -8.20 -20.27
C ALA A 67 -6.57 -9.69 -20.35
N VAL A 68 -7.26 -10.52 -19.56
CA VAL A 68 -7.18 -11.97 -19.71
C VAL A 68 -7.94 -12.30 -21.00
N SER A 69 -7.21 -12.47 -22.11
CA SER A 69 -7.79 -13.05 -23.31
C SER A 69 -8.18 -14.49 -22.95
N GLN A 70 -9.48 -14.73 -22.83
CA GLN A 70 -10.00 -16.09 -22.81
C GLN A 70 -9.81 -16.66 -24.22
N GLU A 71 -8.60 -17.17 -24.51
CA GLU A 71 -8.41 -18.06 -25.64
C GLU A 71 -9.29 -19.27 -25.38
N THR A 72 -10.42 -19.26 -26.08
CA THR A 72 -11.33 -20.38 -26.19
C THR A 72 -10.54 -21.47 -26.87
N TYR A 73 -10.07 -22.48 -26.11
CA TYR A 73 -9.61 -23.72 -26.70
C TYR A 73 -10.83 -24.35 -27.39
N GLY A 74 -10.89 -24.14 -28.71
CA GLY A 74 -11.87 -24.74 -29.58
C GLY A 74 -11.73 -26.26 -29.57
N LEU A 75 -12.90 -26.88 -29.43
CA LEU A 75 -13.29 -28.28 -29.60
C LEU A 75 -12.41 -29.15 -30.52
#